data_AF-A0A3M6HC29-F1
#
_entry.id   AF-A0A3M6HC29-F1
#
_cell.length_a   1.000
_cell.length_b   1.000
_cell.length_c   1.000
_cell.angle_alpha   90.00
_cell.angle_beta   90.00
_cell.angle_gamma   90.00
#
_symmetry.space_group_name_H-M   'P 1'
#
loop_
_entity.id
_entity.type
_entity.pdbx_description
1 polymer ?
#
loop_
_entity_poly.entity_id
_entity_poly.type
_entity_poly.pdbx_seq_one_letter_code
_entity_poly.pdbx_strand_id
1 'polypeptide(L)'
;MSHGLCAIAPGLAVEEGDDLLVHANPALAGTTVDALIDTHSDHRIAMCFALAGLKIAGIRILDPDCVGKTYPGYWDALASLGVRVQR
;
A
#
# COMPACT_ATOMS: atom_id res chain seq x y z
N MET A 1 5.91 6.75 -8.11
CA MET A 1 5.68 5.60 -7.19
C MET A 1 6.32 5.86 -5.83
N SER A 2 7.43 6.61 -5.80
CA SER A 2 8.10 7.07 -4.57
C SER A 2 7.16 7.68 -3.54
N HIS A 3 6.21 8.53 -3.94
CA HIS A 3 5.26 9.20 -3.05
C HIS A 3 4.54 8.27 -2.08
N GLY A 4 4.02 7.12 -2.54
CA GLY A 4 3.32 6.16 -1.68
C GLY A 4 4.26 5.47 -0.68
N LEU A 5 5.48 5.14 -1.09
CA LEU A 5 6.50 4.57 -0.19
C LEU A 5 6.98 5.62 0.83
N CYS A 6 7.17 6.86 0.39
CA CYS A 6 7.56 7.97 1.26
C CYS A 6 6.46 8.40 2.24
N ALA A 7 5.19 8.16 1.91
CA ALA A 7 4.09 8.33 2.86
C ALA A 7 4.16 7.32 4.02
N ILE A 8 4.72 6.12 3.81
CA ILE A 8 4.96 5.14 4.88
C ILE A 8 6.14 5.58 5.74
N ALA A 9 7.25 5.94 5.12
CA ALA A 9 8.42 6.45 5.80
C ALA A 9 9.23 7.37 4.87
N PRO A 10 9.63 8.58 5.32
CA PRO A 10 10.48 9.45 4.53
C PRO A 10 11.77 8.76 4.09
N GLY A 11 12.11 8.88 2.81
CA GLY A 11 13.31 8.29 2.23
C GLY A 11 13.22 6.78 1.96
N LEU A 12 12.05 6.15 2.11
CA LEU A 12 11.88 4.73 1.78
C LEU A 12 12.08 4.44 0.28
N ALA A 13 11.81 5.44 -0.56
CA ALA A 13 12.14 5.40 -1.97
C ALA A 13 12.64 6.75 -2.47
N VAL A 14 13.57 6.71 -3.42
CA VAL A 14 14.15 7.89 -4.10
C VAL A 14 14.11 7.63 -5.60
N GLU A 15 13.75 8.67 -6.37
CA GLU A 15 13.79 8.63 -7.82
C GLU A 15 15.11 9.26 -8.29
N GLU A 16 15.90 8.51 -9.06
CA GLU A 16 17.17 8.94 -9.65
C GLU A 16 17.09 8.81 -11.17
N GLY A 17 16.78 9.91 -11.86
CA GLY A 17 16.47 9.86 -13.30
C GLY A 17 15.21 9.02 -13.54
N ASP A 18 15.35 7.95 -14.33
CA ASP A 18 14.26 7.00 -14.63
C ASP A 18 14.22 5.81 -13.66
N ASP A 19 15.16 5.73 -12.72
CA ASP A 19 15.27 4.65 -11.75
C ASP A 19 14.51 4.95 -10.46
N LEU A 20 14.00 3.90 -9.82
CA LEU A 20 13.41 3.95 -8.49
C LEU A 20 14.26 3.10 -7.53
N LEU A 21 14.98 3.77 -6.63
CA LEU A 21 15.72 3.12 -5.55
C LEU A 21 14.80 2.94 -4.35
N VAL A 22 14.63 1.70 -3.89
CA VAL A 22 13.82 1.37 -2.71
C VAL A 22 14.72 0.85 -1.60
N HIS A 23 14.70 1.53 -0.46
CA HIS A 23 15.49 1.17 0.71
C HIS A 23 14.70 0.19 1.58
N ALA A 24 15.25 -1.01 1.82
CA ALA A 24 14.63 -1.92 2.77
C ALA A 24 14.70 -1.33 4.18
N ASN A 25 13.58 -1.34 4.90
CA ASN A 25 13.51 -0.92 6.30
C ASN A 25 12.79 -1.99 7.14
N PRO A 26 13.53 -2.99 7.66
CA PRO A 26 12.96 -4.05 8.49
C PRO A 26 12.28 -3.54 9.77
N ALA A 27 12.66 -2.35 10.25
CA ALA A 27 12.08 -1.76 11.47
C ALA A 27 10.62 -1.32 11.29
N LEU A 28 10.10 -1.27 10.05
CA LEU A 28 8.68 -0.98 9.80
C LEU A 28 7.75 -2.14 10.17
N ALA A 29 8.25 -3.37 10.25
CA ALA A 29 7.43 -4.52 10.58
C ALA A 29 6.86 -4.40 12.01
N GLY A 30 5.53 -4.47 12.12
CA GLY A 30 4.82 -4.33 13.41
C GLY A 30 4.63 -2.88 13.87
N THR A 31 5.04 -1.89 13.07
CA THR A 31 4.77 -0.48 13.37
C THR A 31 3.38 -0.06 12.93
N THR A 32 2.93 1.10 13.42
CA THR A 32 1.75 1.80 12.93
C THR A 32 2.20 3.13 12.33
N VAL A 33 1.77 3.41 11.10
CA VAL A 33 2.05 4.66 10.38
C VAL A 33 0.76 5.41 10.11
N ASP A 34 0.87 6.69 9.75
CA ASP A 34 -0.25 7.48 9.25
C ASP A 34 -0.06 7.78 7.76
N ALA A 35 -0.23 6.74 6.94
CA ALA A 35 0.07 6.79 5.51
C ALA A 35 -1.23 6.73 4.69
N LEU A 36 -1.54 7.80 3.96
CA LEU A 36 -2.60 7.80 2.94
C LEU A 36 -1.96 7.61 1.56
N ILE A 37 -2.36 6.55 0.86
CA ILE A 37 -1.84 6.19 -0.44
C ILE A 37 -2.83 6.62 -1.53
N ASP A 38 -2.40 7.52 -2.41
CA ASP A 38 -3.09 7.79 -3.67
C ASP A 38 -2.81 6.64 -4.66
N THR A 39 -3.87 6.00 -5.13
CA THR A 39 -3.78 4.88 -6.08
C THR A 39 -3.64 5.33 -7.52
N HIS A 40 -3.94 6.61 -7.80
CA HIS A 40 -4.07 7.13 -9.17
C HIS A 40 -5.01 6.27 -10.03
N SER A 41 -6.04 5.68 -9.40
CA SER A 41 -6.99 4.73 -9.97
C SER A 41 -6.36 3.47 -10.61
N ASP A 42 -5.13 3.12 -10.20
CA ASP A 42 -4.43 1.89 -10.57
C ASP A 42 -4.64 0.80 -9.50
N HIS A 43 -5.38 -0.24 -9.89
CA HIS A 43 -5.65 -1.43 -9.08
C HIS A 43 -4.38 -2.08 -8.51
N ARG A 44 -3.26 -2.03 -9.24
CA ARG A 44 -2.00 -2.64 -8.80
C ARG A 44 -1.40 -1.90 -7.61
N ILE A 45 -1.53 -0.57 -7.60
CA ILE A 45 -1.09 0.28 -6.48
C ILE A 45 -1.97 -0.02 -5.25
N ALA A 46 -3.29 -0.05 -5.42
CA ALA A 46 -4.20 -0.41 -4.33
C ALA A 46 -3.87 -1.79 -3.72
N MET A 47 -3.72 -2.82 -4.56
CA MET A 47 -3.43 -4.18 -4.08
C MET A 47 -2.05 -4.31 -3.43
N CYS A 48 -1.01 -3.66 -3.95
CA CYS A 48 0.34 -3.80 -3.37
C CYS A 48 0.45 -3.13 -1.99
N PHE A 49 -0.17 -1.96 -1.80
CA PHE A 49 -0.19 -1.29 -0.50
C PHE A 49 -1.13 -1.97 0.50
N ALA A 50 -2.19 -2.64 0.04
CA ALA A 50 -3.01 -3.49 0.92
C ALA A 50 -2.18 -4.64 1.51
N LEU A 51 -1.31 -5.25 0.71
CA LEU A 51 -0.37 -6.27 1.19
C LEU A 51 0.69 -5.70 2.14
N ALA A 52 1.21 -4.50 1.88
CA ALA A 52 2.10 -3.81 2.82
C ALA A 52 1.42 -3.58 4.18
N GLY A 53 0.12 -3.26 4.16
CA GLY A 53 -0.75 -3.11 5.33
C GLY A 53 -0.81 -4.33 6.26
N LEU A 54 -0.46 -5.53 5.77
CA LEU A 54 -0.39 -6.74 6.58
C LEU A 54 0.80 -6.76 7.54
N LYS A 55 1.84 -5.98 7.25
CA LYS A 55 3.06 -5.86 8.07
C LYS A 55 3.16 -4.52 8.78
N ILE A 56 2.51 -3.49 8.25
CA ILE A 56 2.56 -2.12 8.73
C ILE A 56 1.12 -1.64 8.93
N ALA A 57 0.71 -1.44 10.18
CA ALA A 57 -0.63 -0.96 10.47
C ALA A 57 -0.81 0.51 10.08
N GLY A 58 -2.04 0.94 9.83
CA GLY A 58 -2.38 2.36 9.60
C GLY A 58 -2.20 2.87 8.15
N ILE A 59 -1.85 1.99 7.20
CA ILE A 59 -1.93 2.31 5.77
C ILE A 59 -3.40 2.46 5.35
N ARG A 60 -3.76 3.62 4.80
CA ARG A 60 -5.06 3.92 4.20
C ARG A 60 -4.90 4.07 2.70
N ILE A 61 -5.86 3.56 1.94
CA ILE A 61 -5.83 3.54 0.47
C ILE A 61 -6.96 4.42 -0.05
N LEU A 62 -6.63 5.41 -0.89
CA LEU A 62 -7.59 6.25 -1.58
C LEU A 62 -8.11 5.53 -2.83
N ASP A 63 -9.43 5.59 -3.07
CA ASP A 63 -10.09 4.89 -4.19
C ASP A 63 -9.80 3.36 -4.20
N PRO A 64 -10.08 2.63 -3.10
CA PRO A 64 -9.82 1.19 -3.04
C PRO A 64 -10.71 0.37 -3.99
N ASP A 65 -11.79 0.94 -4.50
CA ASP A 65 -12.71 0.27 -5.43
C ASP A 65 -12.13 0.13 -6.85
N CYS A 66 -11.04 0.83 -7.17
CA CYS A 66 -10.34 0.68 -8.45
C CYS A 66 -9.86 -0.76 -8.71
N VAL A 67 -9.69 -1.58 -7.67
CA VAL A 67 -9.37 -3.02 -7.79
C VAL A 67 -10.44 -3.79 -8.54
N GLY A 68 -11.69 -3.33 -8.53
CA GLY A 68 -12.80 -3.98 -9.21
C GLY A 68 -12.65 -4.07 -10.73
N LYS A 69 -11.75 -3.29 -11.33
CA LYS A 69 -11.41 -3.40 -12.75
C LYS A 69 -10.88 -4.78 -13.14
N THR A 70 -10.11 -5.40 -12.24
CA THR A 70 -9.44 -6.69 -12.52
C THR A 70 -9.76 -7.78 -11.50
N TYR A 71 -10.08 -7.39 -10.27
CA TYR A 71 -10.39 -8.33 -9.19
C TYR A 71 -11.51 -7.79 -8.28
N PRO A 72 -12.79 -7.89 -8.71
CA PRO A 72 -13.95 -7.42 -7.94
C PRO A 72 -14.04 -7.95 -6.50
N GLY A 73 -13.67 -9.22 -6.29
CA GLY A 73 -13.71 -9.86 -4.97
C GLY A 73 -12.45 -9.71 -4.12
N TYR A 74 -11.53 -8.81 -4.47
CA TYR A 74 -10.22 -8.72 -3.82
C TYR A 74 -10.32 -8.51 -2.29
N TRP A 75 -11.15 -7.56 -1.86
CA TRP A 75 -11.31 -7.23 -0.45
C TRP A 75 -12.00 -8.37 0.34
N ASP A 76 -12.95 -9.06 -0.28
CA ASP A 76 -13.60 -10.23 0.32
C ASP A 76 -12.64 -11.40 0.44
N ALA A 77 -11.76 -11.59 -0.55
CA ALA A 77 -10.70 -12.59 -0.49
C ALA A 77 -9.72 -12.30 0.66
N LEU A 78 -9.28 -11.05 0.84
CA LEU A 78 -8.48 -10.67 2.01
C LEU A 78 -9.22 -10.94 3.32
N ALA A 79 -10.50 -10.56 3.41
CA ALA A 79 -11.31 -10.82 4.59
C ALA A 79 -11.45 -12.32 4.90
N SER A 80 -11.59 -13.17 3.88
CA SER A 80 -11.66 -14.65 4.04
C SER A 80 -10.37 -15.26 4.60
N LEU A 81 -9.24 -14.57 4.46
CA LEU A 81 -7.94 -14.95 5.04
C LEU A 81 -7.74 -14.41 6.47
N GLY A 82 -8.76 -13.75 7.04
CA GLY A 82 -8.70 -13.17 8.38
C GLY A 82 -8.09 -11.76 8.42
N VAL A 83 -7.85 -11.14 7.26
CA VAL A 83 -7.37 -9.75 7.20
C VAL A 83 -8.52 -8.81 7.57
N ARG A 84 -8.30 -7.92 8.54
CA ARG A 84 -9.28 -6.90 8.91
C ARG A 84 -9.12 -5.70 7.98
N VAL A 85 -10.11 -5.49 7.12
CA VAL A 85 -10.23 -4.29 6.28
C VAL A 85 -11.26 -3.37 6.91
N GLN A 86 -10.89 -2.10 7.13
CA GLN A 86 -11.80 -1.06 7.61
C GLN A 86 -12.12 -0.14 6.42
N ARG A 87 -13.41 0.12 6.20
CA ARG A 87 -13.91 1.06 5.20
C ARG A 87 -14.32 2.35 5.88
#